data_AF-A0A182MPF6-F1
#
_entry.id   AF-A0A182MPF6-F1
#
_cell.length_a   1.000
_cell.length_b   1.000
_cell.length_c   1.000
_cell.angle_alpha   90.00
_cell.angle_beta   90.00
_cell.angle_gamma   90.00
#
_symmetry.space_group_name_H-M   'P 1'
#
loop_
_entity.id
_entity.type
_entity.pdbx_description
1 polymer ?
#
loop_
_entity_poly.entity_id
_entity_poly.type
_entity_poly.pdbx_seq_one_letter_code
_entity_poly.pdbx_strand_id
1 'polypeptide(L)'
;MSSPEAPKHPTSVELSVVSQPPAPDASCFQPTTVTAEECCKIPKPIESTVMDKCRADNPKPSQMPAPGVPRTEGCCIAQCAMMETGGFVNNALNTDAIKKTIASTLGADPNFSALVNGAVDSCARQIQNDPAYNVAPISSSPDRAGCSFIPQGFINCLYTTAFKSCPAAVWTESSDCQALKTKLDSGCPFFLLMGRGPRQ
;
A
#
# COMPACT_ATOMS: atom_id res chain seq x y z
N MET A 1 -20.41 -57.86 -25.59
CA MET A 1 -20.83 -56.82 -26.55
C MET A 1 -21.54 -55.74 -25.74
N SER A 2 -20.85 -55.09 -24.80
CA SER A 2 -19.92 -53.95 -24.97
C SER A 2 -20.66 -52.67 -25.37
N SER A 3 -21.13 -51.95 -24.34
CA SER A 3 -21.54 -50.56 -24.43
C SER A 3 -20.30 -49.67 -24.70
N PRO A 4 -20.42 -48.56 -25.45
CA PRO A 4 -19.33 -47.62 -25.62
C PRO A 4 -19.18 -46.69 -24.39
N GLU A 5 -17.96 -46.59 -23.87
CA GLU A 5 -17.51 -45.61 -22.89
C GLU A 5 -17.52 -44.18 -23.46
N ALA A 6 -18.00 -43.24 -22.65
CA ALA A 6 -17.94 -41.80 -22.94
C ALA A 6 -16.51 -41.26 -22.76
N PRO A 7 -16.06 -40.29 -23.57
CA PRO A 7 -14.74 -39.69 -23.42
C PRO A 7 -14.67 -38.80 -22.17
N LYS A 8 -13.74 -39.12 -21.26
CA LYS A 8 -13.34 -38.22 -20.16
C LYS A 8 -12.66 -36.99 -20.77
N HIS A 9 -13.25 -35.81 -20.58
CA HIS A 9 -12.56 -34.56 -20.85
C HIS A 9 -11.45 -34.32 -19.81
N PRO A 10 -10.29 -33.79 -20.24
CA PRO A 10 -9.14 -33.59 -19.39
C PRO A 10 -9.37 -32.45 -18.38
N THR A 11 -8.87 -32.72 -17.19
CA THR A 11 -8.62 -31.87 -16.02
C THR A 11 -8.34 -30.40 -16.34
N SER A 12 -9.04 -29.52 -15.61
CA SER A 12 -8.72 -28.10 -15.48
C SER A 12 -7.22 -27.89 -15.34
N VAL A 13 -6.66 -27.08 -16.24
CA VAL A 13 -5.38 -26.44 -16.04
C VAL A 13 -5.55 -25.50 -14.86
N GLU A 14 -5.00 -25.86 -13.69
CA GLU A 14 -4.70 -24.87 -12.65
C GLU A 14 -3.68 -23.91 -13.26
N LEU A 15 -4.17 -22.81 -13.85
CA LEU A 15 -3.36 -21.60 -13.96
C LEU A 15 -2.92 -21.31 -12.53
N SER A 16 -1.62 -21.38 -12.27
CA SER A 16 -1.02 -20.75 -11.10
C SER A 16 -1.30 -19.26 -11.22
N VAL A 17 -2.47 -18.83 -10.75
CA VAL A 17 -2.84 -17.42 -10.66
C VAL A 17 -1.79 -16.82 -9.75
N VAL A 18 -0.90 -16.00 -10.31
CA VAL A 18 -0.11 -15.10 -9.49
C VAL A 18 -1.13 -14.27 -8.74
N SER A 19 -1.34 -14.59 -7.47
CA SER A 19 -2.36 -13.98 -6.65
C SER A 19 -1.98 -12.53 -6.42
N GLN A 20 -2.94 -11.61 -6.63
CA GLN A 20 -2.81 -10.21 -6.24
C GLN A 20 -2.42 -10.11 -4.74
N PRO A 21 -1.95 -8.96 -4.25
CA PRO A 21 -1.55 -8.85 -2.85
C PRO A 21 -2.73 -9.28 -1.96
N PRO A 22 -2.50 -10.14 -0.95
CA PRO A 22 -3.58 -10.72 -0.17
C PRO A 22 -4.40 -9.61 0.50
N ALA A 23 -5.70 -9.86 0.65
CA ALA A 23 -6.54 -8.97 1.44
C ALA A 23 -5.99 -8.91 2.88
N PRO A 24 -6.02 -7.74 3.54
CA PRO A 24 -5.69 -7.66 4.95
C PRO A 24 -6.60 -8.57 5.77
N ASP A 25 -6.04 -9.21 6.79
CA ASP A 25 -6.80 -10.03 7.72
C ASP A 25 -7.91 -9.20 8.40
N ALA A 26 -9.02 -9.86 8.75
CA ALA A 26 -10.15 -9.20 9.39
C ALA A 26 -9.75 -8.50 10.72
N SER A 27 -8.75 -9.03 11.44
CA SER A 27 -8.21 -8.42 12.65
C SER A 27 -7.60 -7.04 12.42
N CYS A 28 -7.14 -6.75 11.19
CA CYS A 28 -6.58 -5.45 10.82
C CYS A 28 -7.62 -4.32 10.81
N PHE A 29 -8.91 -4.66 10.75
CA PHE A 29 -10.01 -3.70 10.79
C PHE A 29 -10.57 -3.48 12.20
N GLN A 30 -10.05 -4.17 13.21
CA GLN A 30 -10.46 -3.94 14.60
C GLN A 30 -10.08 -2.52 15.02
N PRO A 31 -10.96 -1.78 15.71
CA PRO A 31 -10.69 -0.42 16.17
C PRO A 31 -9.40 -0.33 16.99
N THR A 32 -8.79 0.85 16.96
CA THR A 32 -7.64 1.20 17.80
C THR A 32 -7.99 2.43 18.63
N THR A 33 -7.44 2.52 19.84
CA THR A 33 -7.62 3.67 20.75
C THR A 33 -6.82 4.89 20.32
N VAL A 34 -5.74 4.68 19.58
CA VAL A 34 -4.86 5.70 19.00
C VAL A 34 -4.66 5.43 17.51
N THR A 35 -4.26 6.47 16.79
CA THR A 35 -3.87 6.41 15.38
C THR A 35 -2.36 6.51 15.22
N ALA A 36 -1.84 6.07 14.08
CA ALA A 36 -0.42 6.16 13.77
C ALA A 36 0.10 7.62 13.83
N GLU A 37 -0.71 8.61 13.44
CA GLU A 37 -0.34 10.04 13.49
C GLU A 37 -0.29 10.59 14.92
N GLU A 38 -1.00 9.98 15.88
CA GLU A 38 -0.91 10.31 17.32
C GLU A 38 0.34 9.71 17.96
N CYS A 39 0.81 8.57 17.43
CA CYS A 39 1.97 7.85 17.96
C CYS A 39 3.31 8.31 17.39
N CYS A 40 3.36 8.66 16.11
CA CYS A 40 4.60 9.09 15.45
C CYS A 40 4.33 10.23 14.49
N LYS A 41 5.03 11.36 14.68
CA LYS A 41 4.91 12.53 13.79
C LYS A 41 5.77 12.36 12.54
N ILE A 42 5.35 11.48 11.64
CA ILE A 42 6.00 11.29 10.33
C ILE A 42 5.63 12.47 9.41
N PRO A 43 6.61 13.22 8.87
CA PRO A 43 6.34 14.27 7.90
C PRO A 43 5.59 13.75 6.68
N LYS A 44 4.79 14.60 6.02
CA LYS A 44 4.11 14.21 4.77
C LYS A 44 5.12 14.23 3.62
N PRO A 45 5.33 13.12 2.88
CA PRO A 45 6.35 13.02 1.83
C PRO A 45 6.02 13.83 0.59
N ILE A 46 4.72 13.98 0.29
CA ILE A 46 4.20 14.61 -0.93
C ILE A 46 3.46 15.88 -0.55
N GLU A 47 3.65 16.95 -1.33
CA GLU A 47 2.96 18.22 -1.15
C GLU A 47 1.44 18.07 -1.18
N SER A 48 0.75 18.88 -0.38
CA SER A 48 -0.71 18.83 -0.28
C SER A 48 -1.41 19.11 -1.60
N THR A 49 -0.88 20.02 -2.41
CA THR A 49 -1.41 20.41 -3.72
C THR A 49 -1.49 19.22 -4.69
N VAL A 50 -0.43 18.42 -4.77
CA VAL A 50 -0.39 17.17 -5.57
C VAL A 50 -1.41 16.17 -5.02
N MET A 51 -1.45 16.00 -3.71
CA MET A 51 -2.39 15.07 -3.07
C MET A 51 -3.85 15.48 -3.24
N ASP A 52 -4.15 16.78 -3.25
CA ASP A 52 -5.50 17.33 -3.45
C ASP A 52 -5.95 17.15 -4.90
N LYS A 53 -5.08 17.44 -5.87
CA LYS A 53 -5.32 17.12 -7.29
C LYS A 53 -5.65 15.64 -7.48
N CYS A 54 -4.81 14.74 -6.97
CA CYS A 54 -5.01 13.31 -7.11
C CYS A 54 -6.29 12.79 -6.44
N ARG A 55 -6.71 13.41 -5.33
CA ARG A 55 -8.01 13.12 -4.69
C ARG A 55 -9.19 13.56 -5.53
N ALA A 56 -9.09 14.73 -6.18
CA ALA A 56 -10.14 15.24 -7.06
C ALA A 56 -10.30 14.36 -8.31
N ASP A 57 -9.18 13.95 -8.92
CA ASP A 57 -9.18 13.13 -10.14
C ASP A 57 -9.56 11.66 -9.88
N ASN A 58 -9.40 11.19 -8.64
CA ASN A 58 -9.66 9.81 -8.25
C ASN A 58 -10.60 9.77 -7.03
N PRO A 59 -11.89 10.10 -7.21
CA PRO A 59 -12.85 10.09 -6.12
C PRO A 59 -12.93 8.69 -5.51
N LYS A 60 -13.10 8.63 -4.18
CA LYS A 60 -13.19 7.37 -3.48
C LYS A 60 -14.40 6.57 -3.99
N PRO A 61 -14.27 5.25 -4.17
CA PRO A 61 -15.41 4.39 -4.44
C PRO A 61 -16.50 4.59 -3.39
N SER A 62 -17.77 4.56 -3.81
CA SER A 62 -18.94 4.64 -2.92
C SER A 62 -19.01 3.48 -1.93
N GLN A 63 -18.40 2.33 -2.27
CA GLN A 63 -18.31 1.15 -1.43
C GLN A 63 -16.86 0.65 -1.39
N MET A 64 -16.35 0.44 -0.19
CA MET A 64 -15.09 -0.27 0.02
C MET A 64 -15.37 -1.78 -0.03
N PRO A 65 -14.44 -2.60 -0.55
CA PRO A 65 -14.56 -4.05 -0.46
C PRO A 65 -14.71 -4.49 0.99
N ALA A 66 -15.53 -5.52 1.22
CA ALA A 66 -15.67 -6.12 2.55
C ALA A 66 -14.32 -6.65 3.06
N PRO A 67 -14.09 -6.70 4.38
CA PRO A 67 -12.90 -7.32 4.97
C PRO A 67 -12.67 -8.73 4.41
N GLY A 68 -11.42 -9.07 4.11
CA GLY A 68 -11.05 -10.36 3.52
C GLY A 68 -11.33 -10.51 2.02
N VAL A 69 -11.98 -9.56 1.36
CA VAL A 69 -12.16 -9.56 -0.10
C VAL A 69 -10.96 -8.90 -0.78
N PRO A 70 -10.23 -9.60 -1.67
CA PRO A 70 -9.12 -9.00 -2.41
C PRO A 70 -9.59 -7.81 -3.26
N ARG A 71 -8.74 -6.80 -3.33
CA ARG A 71 -8.95 -5.63 -4.19
C ARG A 71 -8.57 -6.01 -5.61
N THR A 72 -9.38 -5.60 -6.59
CA THR A 72 -9.11 -5.86 -8.01
C THR A 72 -8.04 -4.94 -8.59
N GLU A 73 -7.73 -3.84 -7.90
CA GLU A 73 -6.71 -2.85 -8.26
C GLU A 73 -6.10 -2.17 -7.02
N GLY A 74 -4.96 -1.51 -7.23
CA GLY A 74 -4.31 -0.67 -6.23
C GLY A 74 -4.99 0.69 -6.01
N CYS A 75 -4.38 1.51 -5.17
CA CYS A 75 -4.89 2.84 -4.85
C CYS A 75 -4.56 3.85 -5.96
N CYS A 76 -5.57 4.30 -6.69
CA CYS A 76 -5.37 5.28 -7.77
C CYS A 76 -4.86 6.64 -7.29
N ILE A 77 -5.22 7.07 -6.09
CA ILE A 77 -4.67 8.30 -5.49
C ILE A 77 -3.15 8.16 -5.28
N ALA A 78 -2.70 6.98 -4.81
CA ALA A 78 -1.27 6.69 -4.64
C ALA A 78 -0.54 6.65 -5.98
N GLN A 79 -1.12 5.95 -6.97
CA GLN A 79 -0.53 5.92 -8.32
C GLN A 79 -0.42 7.32 -8.93
N CYS A 80 -1.49 8.11 -8.88
CA CYS A 80 -1.49 9.48 -9.36
C CYS A 80 -0.38 10.30 -8.71
N ALA A 81 -0.28 10.28 -7.37
CA ALA A 81 0.72 11.07 -6.66
C ALA A 81 2.17 10.65 -7.01
N MET A 82 2.41 9.36 -7.22
CA MET A 82 3.71 8.87 -7.66
C MET A 82 4.00 9.18 -9.13
N MET A 83 2.99 9.24 -9.99
CA MET A 83 3.17 9.67 -11.39
C MET A 83 3.47 11.17 -11.48
N GLU A 84 2.70 12.00 -10.76
CA GLU A 84 2.88 13.47 -10.71
C GLU A 84 4.28 13.88 -10.22
N THR A 85 4.86 13.08 -9.32
CA THR A 85 6.21 13.31 -8.78
C THR A 85 7.31 12.60 -9.57
N GLY A 86 6.95 11.87 -10.64
CA GLY A 86 7.87 11.09 -11.46
C GLY A 86 8.42 9.82 -10.77
N GLY A 87 7.92 9.50 -9.57
CA GLY A 87 8.29 8.32 -8.78
C GLY A 87 7.73 7.00 -9.29
N PHE A 88 6.76 7.02 -10.21
CA PHE A 88 6.22 5.82 -10.86
C PHE A 88 5.94 6.07 -12.34
N VAL A 89 6.60 5.30 -13.21
CA VAL A 89 6.51 5.44 -14.68
C VAL A 89 6.63 4.04 -15.31
N ASN A 90 5.85 3.75 -16.35
CA ASN A 90 5.91 2.48 -17.10
C ASN A 90 5.85 1.23 -16.20
N ASN A 91 4.95 1.24 -15.22
CA ASN A 91 4.78 0.17 -14.23
C ASN A 91 6.03 -0.13 -13.37
N ALA A 92 6.93 0.85 -13.21
CA ALA A 92 8.13 0.74 -12.40
C ALA A 92 8.29 1.94 -11.47
N LEU A 93 8.85 1.70 -10.28
CA LEU A 93 9.27 2.72 -9.33
C LEU A 93 10.55 3.37 -9.83
N ASN A 94 10.60 4.70 -9.78
CA ASN A 94 11.81 5.49 -10.00
C ASN A 94 12.34 5.97 -8.66
N THR A 95 13.25 5.21 -8.07
CA THR A 95 13.79 5.46 -6.72
C THR A 95 14.50 6.80 -6.62
N ASP A 96 15.19 7.25 -7.67
CA ASP A 96 15.87 8.55 -7.68
C ASP A 96 14.87 9.71 -7.63
N ALA A 97 13.80 9.65 -8.43
CA ALA A 97 12.73 10.64 -8.38
C ALA A 97 11.99 10.63 -7.03
N ILE A 98 11.76 9.45 -6.45
CA ILE A 98 11.16 9.32 -5.12
C ILE A 98 12.06 9.97 -4.06
N LYS A 99 13.35 9.63 -4.01
CA LYS A 99 14.31 10.22 -3.07
C LYS A 99 14.38 11.73 -3.21
N LYS A 100 14.41 12.23 -4.46
CA LYS A 100 14.37 13.67 -4.74
C LYS A 100 13.10 14.33 -4.20
N THR A 101 11.94 13.71 -4.41
CA THR A 101 10.64 14.23 -3.96
C THR A 101 10.56 14.34 -2.44
N ILE A 102 11.05 13.32 -1.72
CA ILE A 102 10.97 13.30 -0.26
C ILE A 102 12.13 14.01 0.43
N ALA A 103 13.15 14.47 -0.32
CA ALA A 103 14.34 15.12 0.23
C ALA A 103 14.01 16.40 0.99
N SER A 104 13.00 17.17 0.55
CA SER A 104 12.56 18.40 1.22
C SER A 104 11.58 18.16 2.37
N THR A 105 11.14 16.91 2.57
CA THR A 105 10.14 16.53 3.58
C THR A 105 10.75 15.54 4.58
N LEU A 106 10.56 14.23 4.42
CA LEU A 106 11.15 13.22 5.30
C LEU A 106 12.69 13.28 5.32
N GLY A 107 13.30 13.59 4.17
CA GLY A 107 14.75 13.71 4.04
C GLY A 107 15.33 14.96 4.69
N ALA A 108 14.52 15.99 4.91
CA ALA A 108 14.93 17.22 5.59
C ALA A 108 14.70 17.16 7.11
N ASP A 109 13.86 16.23 7.57
CA ASP A 109 13.59 16.05 8.99
C ASP A 109 14.79 15.36 9.66
N PRO A 110 15.42 15.99 10.68
CA PRO A 110 16.60 15.44 11.33
C PRO A 110 16.33 14.09 12.02
N ASN A 111 15.07 13.79 12.35
CA ASN A 111 14.68 12.51 12.95
C ASN A 111 14.63 11.39 11.89
N PHE A 112 14.24 11.69 10.64
CA PHE A 112 14.00 10.67 9.62
C PHE A 112 15.05 10.62 8.49
N SER A 113 15.83 11.68 8.30
CA SER A 113 16.78 11.83 7.18
C SER A 113 17.74 10.64 7.01
N ALA A 114 18.25 10.07 8.10
CA ALA A 114 19.17 8.93 8.05
C ALA A 114 18.49 7.61 7.62
N LEU A 115 17.18 7.49 7.79
CA LEU A 115 16.40 6.27 7.50
C LEU A 115 15.88 6.26 6.06
N VAL A 116 15.57 7.44 5.51
CA VAL A 116 14.65 7.56 4.38
C VAL A 116 15.17 6.92 3.09
N ASN A 117 16.45 7.11 2.75
CA ASN A 117 17.01 6.59 1.49
C ASN A 117 17.09 5.07 1.50
N GLY A 118 17.53 4.48 2.62
CA GLY A 118 17.58 3.03 2.78
C GLY A 118 16.18 2.41 2.75
N ALA A 119 15.20 3.06 3.37
CA ALA A 119 13.81 2.62 3.32
C ALA A 119 13.24 2.64 1.90
N VAL A 120 13.52 3.69 1.10
CA VAL A 120 13.11 3.75 -0.31
C VAL A 120 13.69 2.58 -1.10
N ASP A 121 15.00 2.32 -1.00
CA ASP A 121 15.64 1.26 -1.77
C ASP A 121 15.15 -0.13 -1.37
N SER A 122 15.01 -0.37 -0.07
CA SER A 122 14.50 -1.64 0.45
C SER A 122 13.05 -1.89 0.03
N CYS A 123 12.18 -0.89 0.19
CA CYS A 123 10.78 -1.01 -0.18
C CYS A 123 10.57 -1.14 -1.68
N ALA A 124 11.32 -0.40 -2.50
CA ALA A 124 11.23 -0.53 -3.96
C ALA A 124 11.62 -1.94 -4.40
N ARG A 125 12.73 -2.47 -3.88
CA ARG A 125 13.18 -3.84 -4.16
C ARG A 125 12.15 -4.88 -3.72
N GLN A 126 11.61 -4.75 -2.51
CA GLN A 126 10.61 -5.68 -1.98
C GLN A 126 9.37 -5.74 -2.89
N ILE A 127 8.83 -4.58 -3.26
CA ILE A 127 7.58 -4.51 -4.03
C ILE A 127 7.78 -4.91 -5.49
N GLN A 128 8.88 -4.50 -6.12
CA GLN A 128 9.12 -4.85 -7.53
C GLN A 128 9.44 -6.33 -7.74
N ASN A 129 10.08 -6.97 -6.75
CA ASN A 129 10.41 -8.40 -6.81
C ASN A 129 9.27 -9.31 -6.36
N ASP A 130 8.22 -8.77 -5.75
CA ASP A 130 7.05 -9.54 -5.33
C ASP A 130 6.05 -9.64 -6.50
N PRO A 131 5.85 -10.84 -7.07
CA PRO A 131 4.98 -11.02 -8.22
C PRO A 131 3.52 -10.67 -7.92
N ALA A 132 3.10 -10.67 -6.65
CA ALA A 132 1.75 -10.26 -6.27
C ALA A 132 1.44 -8.81 -6.66
N TYR A 133 2.45 -7.93 -6.71
CA TYR A 133 2.26 -6.52 -7.09
C TYR A 133 2.30 -6.28 -8.61
N ASN A 134 2.77 -7.24 -9.40
CA ASN A 134 2.94 -7.14 -10.86
C ASN A 134 1.73 -7.64 -11.65
N VAL A 135 0.69 -8.11 -10.97
CA VAL A 135 -0.58 -8.54 -11.56
C VAL A 135 -1.27 -7.39 -12.32
N ALA A 136 -1.90 -7.71 -13.45
CA ALA A 136 -2.67 -6.73 -14.20
C ALA A 136 -3.90 -6.28 -13.39
N PRO A 137 -4.05 -4.97 -13.10
CA PRO A 137 -5.17 -4.48 -12.31
C PRO A 137 -6.46 -4.45 -13.12
N ILE A 138 -7.57 -4.76 -12.45
CA ILE A 138 -8.92 -4.67 -13.01
C ILE A 138 -9.61 -3.48 -12.37
N SER A 139 -9.93 -2.49 -13.18
CA SER A 139 -10.56 -1.23 -12.74
C SER A 139 -11.90 -1.48 -12.06
N SER A 140 -12.16 -0.75 -10.97
CA SER A 140 -13.49 -0.68 -10.36
C SER A 140 -14.45 0.27 -11.08
N SER A 141 -13.99 0.95 -12.14
CA SER A 141 -14.77 1.90 -12.95
C SER A 141 -14.63 1.55 -14.44
N PRO A 142 -15.73 1.61 -15.22
CA PRO A 142 -15.67 1.35 -16.66
C PRO A 142 -14.90 2.43 -17.43
N ASP A 143 -14.71 3.61 -16.85
CA ASP A 143 -14.22 4.80 -17.57
C ASP A 143 -12.70 4.97 -17.52
N ARG A 144 -11.99 4.06 -16.83
CA ARG A 144 -10.53 4.11 -16.70
C ARG A 144 -9.89 2.73 -16.62
N ALA A 145 -8.60 2.67 -16.92
CA ALA A 145 -7.78 1.50 -16.62
C ALA A 145 -7.62 1.30 -15.10
N GLY A 146 -7.33 0.05 -14.71
CA GLY A 146 -7.05 -0.30 -13.33
C GLY A 146 -5.73 0.29 -12.85
N CYS A 147 -5.66 0.67 -11.58
CA CYS A 147 -4.45 1.19 -10.98
C CYS A 147 -3.54 0.07 -10.48
N SER A 148 -2.25 0.18 -10.77
CA SER A 148 -1.21 -0.76 -10.33
C SER A 148 -1.18 -0.88 -8.81
N PHE A 149 -0.88 -2.08 -8.32
CA PHE A 149 -0.69 -2.34 -6.90
C PHE A 149 0.65 -1.80 -6.38
N ILE A 150 1.63 -1.58 -7.28
CA ILE A 150 3.01 -1.18 -6.93
C ILE A 150 3.05 0.12 -6.11
N PRO A 151 2.42 1.23 -6.53
CA PRO A 151 2.48 2.48 -5.75
C PRO A 151 1.92 2.34 -4.32
N GLN A 152 0.78 1.64 -4.17
CA GLN A 152 0.19 1.42 -2.86
C GLN A 152 1.09 0.55 -1.96
N GLY A 153 1.63 -0.54 -2.52
CA GLY A 153 2.56 -1.43 -1.82
C GLY A 153 3.80 -0.69 -1.34
N PHE A 154 4.42 0.10 -2.23
CA PHE A 154 5.60 0.90 -1.93
C PHE A 154 5.34 1.89 -0.80
N ILE A 155 4.27 2.68 -0.90
CA ILE A 155 3.90 3.67 0.12
C ILE A 155 3.64 2.96 1.46
N ASN A 156 2.90 1.85 1.46
CA ASN A 156 2.64 1.08 2.68
C ASN A 156 3.94 0.58 3.34
N CYS A 157 4.89 0.08 2.55
CA CYS A 157 6.19 -0.34 3.05
C CYS A 157 6.98 0.82 3.65
N LEU A 158 7.04 1.96 2.95
CA LEU A 158 7.80 3.13 3.38
C LEU A 158 7.28 3.67 4.73
N TYR A 159 5.96 3.84 4.85
CA TYR A 159 5.35 4.30 6.09
C TYR A 159 5.46 3.28 7.23
N THR A 160 5.30 1.98 6.94
CA THR A 160 5.54 0.92 7.93
C THR A 160 6.97 0.99 8.48
N THR A 161 7.95 1.15 7.60
CA THR A 161 9.36 1.25 7.97
C THR A 161 9.64 2.49 8.81
N ALA A 162 9.13 3.65 8.40
CA ALA A 162 9.27 4.90 9.13
C ALA A 162 8.59 4.85 10.52
N PHE A 163 7.40 4.26 10.62
CA PHE A 163 6.66 4.14 11.87
C PHE A 163 7.32 3.16 12.86
N LYS A 164 7.74 1.98 12.38
CA LYS A 164 8.42 1.01 13.22
C LYS A 164 9.75 1.55 13.74
N SER A 165 10.44 2.34 12.92
CA SER A 165 11.71 3.00 13.25
C SER A 165 11.52 4.42 13.79
N CYS A 166 10.31 4.78 14.27
CA CYS A 166 10.02 6.13 14.71
C CYS A 166 11.00 6.57 15.81
N PRO A 167 11.73 7.67 15.63
CA PRO A 167 12.71 8.14 16.60
C PRO A 167 12.05 8.57 17.91
N ALA A 168 12.69 8.28 19.04
CA ALA A 168 12.18 8.58 20.38
C ALA A 168 11.79 10.06 20.58
N ALA A 169 12.47 10.98 19.90
CA ALA A 169 12.18 12.42 19.97
C ALA A 169 10.79 12.81 19.43
N VAL A 170 10.20 11.98 18.56
CA VAL A 170 8.90 12.23 17.91
C VAL A 170 7.93 11.06 18.08
N TRP A 171 8.24 10.16 19.02
CA TRP A 171 7.45 8.99 19.37
C TRP A 171 6.70 9.24 20.69
N THR A 172 5.41 8.91 20.68
CA THR A 172 4.59 8.88 21.89
C THR A 172 4.74 7.52 22.57
N GLU A 173 5.40 7.49 23.72
CA GLU A 173 5.58 6.26 24.49
C GLU A 173 4.26 5.85 25.19
N SER A 174 3.62 4.79 24.68
CA SER A 174 2.43 4.19 25.27
C SER A 174 2.25 2.74 24.83
N SER A 175 1.52 1.95 25.63
CA SER A 175 1.11 0.59 25.27
C SER A 175 0.31 0.56 23.97
N ASP A 176 -0.55 1.56 23.76
CA ASP A 176 -1.44 1.64 22.61
C ASP A 176 -0.64 1.93 21.33
N CYS A 177 0.38 2.79 21.41
CA CYS A 177 1.27 3.04 20.29
C CYS A 177 2.16 1.83 19.97
N GLN A 178 2.62 1.11 21.00
CA GLN A 178 3.34 -0.14 20.78
C GLN A 178 2.44 -1.23 20.15
N ALA A 179 1.16 -1.30 20.53
CA ALA A 179 0.20 -2.21 19.92
C ALA A 179 -0.01 -1.95 18.42
N LEU A 180 0.10 -0.71 17.97
CA LEU A 180 0.08 -0.40 16.52
C LEU A 180 1.28 -1.01 15.79
N LYS A 181 2.49 -1.02 16.37
CA LYS A 181 3.65 -1.70 15.78
C LYS A 181 3.40 -3.21 15.67
N THR A 182 2.82 -3.83 16.70
CA THR A 182 2.43 -5.25 16.67
C THR A 182 1.43 -5.55 15.55
N LYS A 183 0.46 -4.67 15.28
CA LYS A 183 -0.45 -4.86 14.12
C LYS A 183 0.31 -4.87 12.79
N LEU A 184 1.31 -4.01 12.63
CA LEU A 184 2.16 -3.99 11.42
C LEU A 184 2.97 -5.29 11.30
N ASP A 185 3.48 -5.82 12.42
CA ASP A 185 4.22 -7.08 12.44
C ASP A 185 3.35 -8.28 12.05
N SER A 186 2.05 -8.23 12.37
CA SER A 186 1.06 -9.22 11.93
C SER A 186 0.61 -9.04 10.47
N GLY A 187 1.21 -8.12 9.72
CA GLY A 187 0.91 -7.90 8.30
C GLY A 187 -0.21 -6.89 8.03
N CYS A 188 -0.71 -6.17 9.04
CA CYS A 188 -1.72 -5.15 8.81
C CYS A 188 -1.12 -3.94 8.07
N PRO A 189 -1.78 -3.43 7.02
CA PRO A 189 -1.29 -2.25 6.33
C PRO A 189 -1.34 -0.99 7.20
N PHE A 190 -0.29 -0.16 7.10
CA PHE A 190 -0.17 1.11 7.81
C PHE A 190 -1.36 2.05 7.57
N PHE A 191 -1.92 2.06 6.36
CA PHE A 191 -3.04 2.94 6.03
C PHE A 191 -4.33 2.65 6.82
N LEU A 192 -4.49 1.44 7.37
CA LEU A 192 -5.59 1.12 8.28
C LEU A 192 -5.38 1.72 9.67
N LEU A 193 -4.15 2.02 10.06
CA LEU A 193 -3.80 2.58 11.37
C LEU A 193 -3.88 4.12 11.40
N MET A 194 -4.06 4.78 10.25
CA MET A 194 -4.22 6.24 10.15
C MET A 194 -5.63 6.75 10.52
N GLY A 195 -6.49 5.92 11.13
CA GLY A 195 -7.86 6.32 11.50
C GLY A 195 -8.79 6.56 10.30
N ARG A 196 -8.48 5.96 9.14
CA ARG A 196 -9.25 6.07 7.88
C ARG A 196 -10.11 4.84 7.55
N GLY A 197 -10.34 3.95 8.52
CA GLY A 197 -11.37 2.91 8.42
C GLY A 197 -12.78 3.53 8.40
N PRO A 198 -13.84 2.74 8.10
CA PRO A 198 -15.20 3.19 8.30
C PRO A 198 -15.33 3.60 9.76
N ARG A 199 -15.57 4.89 10.01
CA ARG A 199 -16.03 5.31 11.34
C ARG A 199 -17.43 4.75 11.47
N GLN A 200 -17.65 3.93 12.51
CA GLN A 200 -19.01 3.64 12.96
C GLN A 200 -19.66 4.92 13.48
#